data_AF-A0A9E5KMJ8-F1
#
_entry.id   AF-A0A9E5KMJ8-F1
#
_cell.length_a   1.000
_cell.length_b   1.000
_cell.length_c   1.000
_cell.angle_alpha   90.00
_cell.angle_beta   90.00
_cell.angle_gamma   90.00
#
_symmetry.space_group_name_H-M   'P 1'
#
loop_
_entity.id
_entity.type
_entity.pdbx_description
1 polymer ?
#
loop_
_entity_poly.entity_id
_entity_poly.type
_entity_poly.pdbx_seq_one_letter_code
_entity_poly.pdbx_strand_id
1 'polypeptide(L)'
;MQIGSELFLGVRRPLPSFTSTDPRLNGMMHELMMRVREFSHQVKLMFKEWEDKLVTEQTIQARLSMCAIYIHAMTCSLAKLDSHIRNGLSGEKLAYEMSVVEHLCSMFGLAIEEEVRALRTNADVSMKRAADAVLKHIDSLPNIDFAIPERTMDMKARGTGAKLNPVNEEAIPHFGAGSVFHGDVIKRAQPQRA
;
A
#
# COMPACT_ATOMS: atom_id res chain seq x y z
N MET A 1 -15.01 23.91 -18.43
CA MET A 1 -13.58 24.22 -18.59
C MET A 1 -12.87 24.02 -17.25
N GLN A 2 -12.24 22.87 -16.96
CA GLN A 2 -11.61 22.69 -15.63
C GLN A 2 -10.29 21.89 -15.65
N ILE A 3 -10.16 20.78 -16.38
CA ILE A 3 -8.94 19.96 -16.33
C ILE A 3 -7.79 20.53 -17.18
N GLY A 4 -8.09 21.07 -18.37
CA GLY A 4 -7.07 21.64 -19.25
C GLY A 4 -6.28 22.81 -18.62
N SER A 5 -6.95 23.72 -17.92
CA SER A 5 -6.27 24.80 -17.19
C SER A 5 -5.39 24.28 -16.05
N GLU A 6 -5.80 23.21 -15.37
CA GLU A 6 -4.98 22.59 -14.31
C GLU A 6 -3.74 21.89 -14.89
N LEU A 7 -3.90 21.24 -16.04
CA LEU A 7 -2.85 20.46 -16.70
C LEU A 7 -1.88 21.28 -17.55
N PHE A 8 -2.33 22.38 -18.15
CA PHE A 8 -1.55 23.17 -19.12
C PHE A 8 -1.19 24.57 -18.61
N LEU A 9 -1.97 25.14 -17.69
CA LEU A 9 -1.73 26.48 -17.14
C LEU A 9 -1.28 26.44 -15.66
N GLY A 10 -1.13 25.24 -15.08
CA GLY A 10 -0.69 25.06 -13.69
C GLY A 10 -1.69 25.56 -12.64
N VAL A 11 -2.94 25.84 -13.03
CA VAL A 11 -3.97 26.33 -12.11
C VAL A 11 -4.32 25.23 -11.11
N ARG A 12 -4.27 25.52 -9.81
CA ARG A 12 -4.70 24.58 -8.77
C ARG A 12 -6.17 24.81 -8.42
N ARG A 13 -6.90 23.72 -8.13
CA ARG A 13 -8.26 23.83 -7.60
C ARG A 13 -8.27 24.55 -6.25
N PRO A 14 -9.40 25.17 -5.86
CA PRO A 14 -9.59 25.64 -4.49
C PRO A 14 -9.31 24.52 -3.48
N LEU A 15 -8.89 24.93 -2.28
CA LEU A 15 -8.79 24.03 -1.14
C LEU A 15 -10.16 23.36 -0.89
N PRO A 16 -10.22 22.04 -0.70
CA PRO A 16 -11.45 21.38 -0.30
C PRO A 16 -11.94 21.97 1.03
N SER A 17 -13.25 22.18 1.14
CA SER A 17 -13.88 22.64 2.38
C SER A 17 -14.12 21.47 3.33
N PHE A 18 -13.92 21.69 4.62
CA PHE A 18 -14.39 20.81 5.67
C PHE A 18 -15.42 21.54 6.53
N THR A 19 -16.48 20.85 6.90
CA THR A 19 -17.57 21.38 7.73
C THR A 19 -17.69 20.55 8.98
N SER A 20 -18.01 21.19 10.10
CA SER A 20 -18.29 20.51 11.37
C SER A 20 -17.09 19.69 11.87
N THR A 21 -16.04 20.36 12.33
CA THR A 21 -14.97 19.80 13.17
C THR A 21 -14.76 20.72 14.37
N ASP A 22 -14.28 20.18 15.50
CA ASP A 22 -13.92 20.98 16.66
C ASP A 22 -12.85 22.03 16.28
N PRO A 23 -13.01 23.31 16.68
CA PRO A 23 -12.09 24.39 16.30
C PRO A 23 -10.62 24.12 16.64
N ARG A 24 -10.34 23.31 17.67
CA ARG A 24 -8.98 22.92 18.06
C ARG A 24 -8.25 22.12 16.98
N LEU A 25 -8.98 21.45 16.09
CA LEU A 25 -8.42 20.63 15.02
C LEU A 25 -8.21 21.41 13.71
N ASN A 26 -8.64 22.68 13.64
CA ASN A 26 -8.66 23.45 12.39
C ASN A 26 -7.29 23.55 11.71
N GLY A 27 -6.19 23.65 12.47
CA GLY A 27 -4.84 23.68 11.91
C GLY A 27 -4.52 22.40 11.14
N MET A 28 -4.61 21.25 11.81
CA MET A 28 -4.37 19.94 11.20
C MET A 28 -5.33 19.63 10.04
N MET A 29 -6.60 20.04 10.16
CA MET A 29 -7.58 19.90 9.08
C MET A 29 -7.21 20.73 7.85
N HIS A 30 -6.75 21.97 8.02
CA HIS A 30 -6.26 22.79 6.90
C HIS A 30 -5.06 22.14 6.21
N GLU A 31 -4.10 21.63 6.98
CA GLU A 31 -2.95 20.92 6.43
C GLU A 31 -3.37 19.67 5.65
N LEU A 32 -4.29 18.87 6.19
CA LEU A 32 -4.86 17.73 5.48
C LEU A 32 -5.49 18.17 4.16
N MET A 33 -6.28 19.25 4.14
CA MET A 33 -6.87 19.75 2.90
C MET A 33 -5.83 20.23 1.88
N MET A 34 -4.73 20.84 2.33
CA MET A 34 -3.60 21.21 1.46
C MET A 34 -2.99 19.97 0.80
N ARG A 35 -2.81 18.89 1.58
CA ARG A 35 -2.28 17.61 1.10
C ARG A 35 -3.24 16.92 0.12
N VAL A 36 -4.54 16.92 0.40
CA VAL A 36 -5.58 16.41 -0.53
C VAL A 36 -5.54 17.15 -1.86
N ARG A 37 -5.45 18.49 -1.82
CA ARG A 37 -5.36 19.31 -3.03
C ARG A 37 -4.10 18.98 -3.83
N GLU A 38 -2.95 18.91 -3.16
CA GLU A 38 -1.68 18.59 -3.81
C GLU A 38 -1.71 17.20 -4.42
N PHE A 39 -2.18 16.19 -3.68
CA PHE A 39 -2.32 14.83 -4.19
C PHE A 39 -3.22 14.77 -5.42
N SER A 40 -4.39 15.43 -5.39
CA SER A 40 -5.28 15.50 -6.57
C SER A 40 -4.60 16.13 -7.79
N HIS A 41 -3.78 17.15 -7.57
CA HIS A 41 -3.02 17.78 -8.65
C HIS A 41 -1.94 16.84 -9.20
N GLN A 42 -1.18 16.18 -8.32
CA GLN A 42 -0.12 15.25 -8.72
C GLN A 42 -0.67 14.03 -9.47
N VAL A 43 -1.80 13.47 -9.02
CA VAL A 43 -2.49 12.39 -9.74
C VAL A 43 -2.78 12.81 -11.18
N LYS A 44 -3.41 13.98 -11.39
CA LYS A 44 -3.73 14.47 -12.74
C LYS A 44 -2.49 14.65 -13.60
N LEU A 45 -1.40 15.19 -13.03
CA LEU A 45 -0.14 15.34 -13.74
C LEU A 45 0.46 13.99 -14.14
N MET A 46 0.44 13.00 -13.24
CA MET A 46 0.95 11.66 -13.55
C MET A 46 0.12 10.95 -14.63
N PHE A 47 -1.21 11.08 -14.59
CA PHE A 47 -2.09 10.57 -15.66
C PHE A 47 -1.80 11.22 -17.02
N LYS A 48 -1.49 12.52 -17.04
CA LYS A 48 -1.10 13.21 -18.28
C LYS A 48 0.29 12.81 -18.75
N GLU A 49 1.26 12.71 -17.85
CA GLU A 49 2.67 12.48 -18.19
C GLU A 49 2.92 11.04 -18.65
N TRP A 50 2.24 10.08 -18.02
CA TRP A 50 2.45 8.66 -18.30
C TRP A 50 1.38 8.05 -19.22
N GLU A 51 0.23 8.70 -19.38
CA GLU A 51 -0.88 8.22 -20.21
C GLU A 51 -1.17 6.73 -19.98
N ASP A 52 -1.22 5.92 -21.04
CA ASP A 52 -1.51 4.48 -20.96
C ASP A 52 -0.42 3.68 -20.25
N LYS A 53 0.84 4.18 -20.24
CA LYS A 53 1.96 3.49 -19.57
C LYS A 53 1.78 3.46 -18.06
N LEU A 54 0.99 4.37 -17.50
CA LEU A 54 0.75 4.44 -16.06
C LEU A 54 0.29 3.10 -15.50
N VAL A 55 -0.50 2.32 -16.26
CA VAL A 55 -1.02 1.00 -15.85
C VAL A 55 0.09 -0.02 -15.59
N THR A 56 1.22 0.10 -16.28
CA THR A 56 2.37 -0.80 -16.11
C THR A 56 3.48 -0.20 -15.23
N GLU A 57 3.41 1.09 -14.93
CA GLU A 57 4.42 1.82 -14.17
C GLU A 57 4.17 1.70 -12.67
N GLN A 58 4.50 0.53 -12.14
CA GLN A 58 4.23 0.14 -10.76
C GLN A 58 4.88 1.05 -9.72
N THR A 59 6.06 1.62 -10.01
CA THR A 59 6.72 2.55 -9.08
C THR A 59 5.91 3.83 -8.90
N ILE A 60 5.40 4.42 -9.99
CA ILE A 60 4.54 5.60 -9.94
C ILE A 60 3.23 5.29 -9.22
N GLN A 61 2.61 4.15 -9.53
CA GLN A 61 1.40 3.70 -8.84
C GLN A 61 1.62 3.52 -7.33
N ALA A 62 2.74 2.92 -6.92
CA ALA A 62 3.08 2.71 -5.52
C ALA A 62 3.18 4.05 -4.77
N ARG A 63 3.89 5.04 -5.33
CA ARG A 63 4.04 6.37 -4.70
C ARG A 63 2.70 7.10 -4.53
N LEU A 64 1.86 7.08 -5.57
CA LEU A 64 0.52 7.65 -5.50
C LEU A 64 -0.36 6.91 -4.48
N SER A 65 -0.21 5.59 -4.38
CA SER A 65 -0.94 4.76 -3.42
C SER A 65 -0.51 5.06 -1.98
N MET A 66 0.79 5.22 -1.73
CA MET A 66 1.30 5.60 -0.42
C MET A 66 0.78 6.97 0.02
N CYS A 67 0.77 7.96 -0.87
CA CYS A 67 0.12 9.25 -0.60
C CYS A 67 -1.34 9.09 -0.17
N ALA A 68 -2.12 8.28 -0.89
CA ALA A 68 -3.52 8.03 -0.57
C ALA A 68 -3.69 7.35 0.80
N ILE A 69 -2.84 6.36 1.12
CA ILE A 69 -2.85 5.66 2.40
C ILE A 69 -2.56 6.65 3.55
N TYR A 70 -1.53 7.49 3.41
CA TYR A 70 -1.20 8.49 4.43
C TYR A 70 -2.33 9.51 4.64
N ILE A 71 -2.90 10.04 3.56
CA ILE A 71 -4.05 10.97 3.63
C ILE A 71 -5.24 10.29 4.33
N HIS A 72 -5.53 9.04 3.99
CA HIS A 72 -6.61 8.29 4.62
C HIS A 72 -6.36 8.07 6.12
N ALA A 73 -5.14 7.67 6.49
CA ALA A 73 -4.77 7.46 7.89
C ALA A 73 -4.84 8.75 8.72
N MET A 74 -4.40 9.88 8.16
CA MET A 74 -4.57 11.21 8.79
C MET A 74 -6.05 11.53 8.97
N THR A 75 -6.87 11.32 7.94
CA THR A 75 -8.32 11.58 7.97
C THR A 75 -9.00 10.76 9.07
N CYS A 76 -8.73 9.46 9.15
CA CYS A 76 -9.30 8.57 10.16
C CYS A 76 -8.85 8.96 11.57
N SER A 77 -7.58 9.33 11.75
CA SER A 77 -7.05 9.77 13.05
C SER A 77 -7.71 11.07 13.53
N LEU A 78 -7.84 12.06 12.64
CA LEU A 78 -8.50 13.33 12.95
C LEU A 78 -10.00 13.15 13.22
N ALA A 79 -10.68 12.32 12.43
CA ALA A 79 -12.10 12.01 12.65
C ALA A 79 -12.35 11.32 14.00
N LYS A 80 -11.44 10.40 14.40
CA LYS A 80 -11.53 9.74 15.70
C LYS A 80 -11.31 10.72 16.86
N LEU A 81 -10.29 11.57 16.78
CA LEU A 81 -10.04 12.60 17.78
C LEU A 81 -11.21 13.59 17.88
N ASP A 82 -11.75 14.04 16.75
CA ASP A 82 -12.95 14.90 16.72
C ASP A 82 -14.14 14.22 17.41
N SER A 83 -14.37 12.94 17.14
CA SER A 83 -15.42 12.15 17.81
C SER A 83 -15.20 12.08 19.32
N HIS A 84 -13.97 11.81 19.77
CA HIS A 84 -13.65 11.76 21.19
C HIS A 84 -13.88 13.11 21.88
N ILE A 85 -13.49 14.22 21.25
CA ILE A 85 -13.71 15.57 21.77
C ILE A 85 -15.21 15.84 21.94
N ARG A 86 -16.03 15.51 20.93
CA ARG A 86 -17.49 15.67 21.02
C ARG A 86 -18.13 14.80 22.09
N ASN A 87 -17.53 13.64 22.36
CA ASN A 87 -17.96 12.73 23.42
C ASN A 87 -17.42 13.13 24.81
N GLY A 88 -16.83 14.32 24.95
CA GLY A 88 -16.43 14.89 26.24
C GLY A 88 -14.99 14.61 26.66
N LEU A 89 -14.13 14.11 25.76
CA LEU A 89 -12.71 13.94 26.06
C LEU A 89 -12.08 15.30 26.43
N SER A 90 -11.44 15.35 27.60
CA SER A 90 -10.90 16.59 28.17
C SER A 90 -9.69 16.31 29.09
N GLY A 91 -9.03 17.37 29.53
CA GLY A 91 -7.89 17.29 30.46
C GLY A 91 -6.66 16.60 29.86
N GLU A 92 -5.91 15.88 30.70
CA GLU A 92 -4.65 15.22 30.31
C GLU A 92 -4.83 14.19 29.20
N LYS A 93 -5.95 13.47 29.17
CA LYS A 93 -6.24 12.49 28.12
C LYS A 93 -6.40 13.15 26.76
N LEU A 94 -7.04 14.32 26.70
CA LEU A 94 -7.14 15.10 25.48
C LEU A 94 -5.77 15.61 25.03
N ALA A 95 -4.97 16.15 25.95
CA ALA A 95 -3.64 16.64 25.63
C ALA A 95 -2.74 15.53 25.05
N TYR A 96 -2.79 14.34 25.65
CA TYR A 96 -2.12 13.16 25.13
C TYR A 96 -2.57 12.81 23.72
N GLU A 97 -3.88 12.64 23.50
CA GLU A 97 -4.39 12.21 22.20
C GLU A 97 -4.14 13.25 21.09
N MET A 98 -4.27 14.54 21.41
CA MET A 98 -3.90 15.63 20.51
C MET A 98 -2.42 15.54 20.10
N SER A 99 -1.51 15.33 21.06
CA SER A 99 -0.07 15.26 20.78
C SER A 99 0.30 14.08 19.86
N VAL A 100 -0.37 12.94 20.04
CA VAL A 100 -0.16 11.74 19.24
C VAL A 100 -0.65 11.97 17.81
N VAL A 101 -1.86 12.52 17.64
CA VAL A 101 -2.44 12.79 16.33
C VAL A 101 -1.68 13.89 15.58
N GLU A 102 -1.22 14.93 16.28
CA GLU A 102 -0.39 15.99 15.70
C GLU A 102 0.94 15.43 15.17
N HIS A 103 1.62 14.60 15.96
CA HIS A 103 2.87 13.97 15.53
C HIS A 103 2.66 13.03 14.34
N LEU A 104 1.58 12.23 14.36
CA LEU A 104 1.19 11.37 13.24
C LEU A 104 0.96 12.18 11.96
N CYS A 105 0.21 13.28 12.04
CA CYS A 105 -0.04 14.17 10.91
C CYS A 105 1.26 14.78 10.36
N SER A 106 2.18 15.16 11.24
CA SER A 106 3.48 15.71 10.85
C SER A 106 4.34 14.67 10.12
N MET A 107 4.46 13.47 10.69
CA MET A 107 5.22 12.36 10.11
C MET A 107 4.67 11.95 8.73
N PHE A 108 3.36 11.77 8.62
CA PHE A 108 2.73 11.43 7.34
C PHE A 108 2.79 12.58 6.34
N GLY A 109 2.82 13.81 6.84
CA GLY A 109 3.07 14.97 6.00
C GLY A 109 4.41 14.93 5.29
N LEU A 110 5.49 14.67 6.04
CA LEU A 110 6.83 14.49 5.48
C LEU A 110 6.90 13.32 4.50
N ALA A 111 6.25 12.20 4.82
CA ALA A 111 6.21 11.03 3.95
C ALA A 111 5.51 11.34 2.61
N ILE A 112 4.38 12.07 2.63
CA ILE A 112 3.70 12.52 1.42
C ILE A 112 4.61 13.41 0.56
N GLU A 113 5.33 14.34 1.17
CA GLU A 113 6.25 15.23 0.44
C GLU A 113 7.39 14.44 -0.22
N GLU A 114 7.90 13.42 0.44
CA GLU A 114 8.90 12.52 -0.12
C GLU A 114 8.35 11.74 -1.31
N GLU A 115 7.17 11.14 -1.17
CA GLU A 115 6.52 10.38 -2.24
C GLU A 115 6.21 11.26 -3.47
N VAL A 116 5.70 12.47 -3.24
CA VAL A 116 5.42 13.45 -4.30
C VAL A 116 6.69 13.87 -5.03
N ARG A 117 7.78 14.13 -4.29
CA ARG A 117 9.08 14.42 -4.89
C ARG A 117 9.59 13.23 -5.72
N ALA A 118 9.44 12.02 -5.19
CA ALA A 118 9.89 10.79 -5.82
C ALA A 118 9.11 10.45 -7.10
N LEU A 119 7.96 11.07 -7.37
CA LEU A 119 7.28 10.97 -8.68
C LEU A 119 8.16 11.46 -9.85
N ARG A 120 9.07 12.41 -9.60
CA ARG A 120 9.93 13.00 -10.65
C ARG A 120 11.42 12.80 -10.40
N THR A 121 11.83 12.76 -9.13
CA THR A 121 13.24 12.60 -8.76
C THR A 121 13.43 11.24 -8.09
N ASN A 122 13.80 10.23 -8.88
CA ASN A 122 13.96 8.85 -8.44
C ASN A 122 15.04 8.10 -9.24
N ALA A 123 15.27 6.84 -8.87
CA ALA A 123 16.23 5.95 -9.51
C ALA A 123 15.55 4.88 -10.40
N ASP A 124 14.31 5.09 -10.85
CA ASP A 124 13.52 4.04 -11.51
C ASP A 124 14.14 3.59 -12.83
N VAL A 125 14.74 4.52 -13.57
CA VAL A 125 15.41 4.23 -14.85
C VAL A 125 16.63 3.33 -14.64
N SER A 126 17.47 3.62 -13.65
CA SER A 126 18.63 2.77 -13.36
C SER A 126 18.20 1.44 -12.73
N MET A 127 17.16 1.44 -11.89
CA MET A 127 16.56 0.22 -11.34
C MET A 127 16.09 -0.73 -12.45
N LYS A 128 15.35 -0.24 -13.46
CA LYS A 128 14.89 -1.06 -14.59
C LYS A 128 16.06 -1.66 -15.38
N ARG A 129 17.07 -0.85 -15.70
CA ARG A 129 18.28 -1.31 -16.38
C ARG A 129 19.04 -2.37 -15.58
N ALA A 130 19.13 -2.18 -14.27
CA ALA A 130 19.76 -3.15 -13.38
C ALA A 130 18.95 -4.46 -13.32
N ALA A 131 17.62 -4.38 -13.21
CA ALA A 131 16.75 -5.54 -13.24
C ALA A 131 16.92 -6.35 -14.54
N ASP A 132 16.91 -5.70 -15.69
CA ASP A 132 17.12 -6.36 -17.00
C ASP A 132 18.50 -7.06 -17.07
N ALA A 133 19.55 -6.38 -16.61
CA ALA A 133 20.90 -6.93 -16.61
C ALA A 133 21.05 -8.11 -15.66
N VAL A 134 20.46 -8.02 -14.46
CA VAL A 134 20.50 -9.07 -13.44
C VAL A 134 19.69 -10.28 -13.89
N LEU A 135 18.48 -10.10 -14.42
CA LEU A 135 17.68 -11.21 -14.94
C LEU A 135 18.40 -11.94 -16.06
N LYS A 136 19.00 -11.21 -17.01
CA LYS A 136 19.82 -11.80 -18.08
C LYS A 136 21.03 -12.56 -17.54
N HIS A 137 21.65 -12.07 -16.46
CA HIS A 137 22.77 -12.77 -15.84
C HIS A 137 22.29 -14.03 -15.11
N ILE A 138 21.17 -13.96 -14.37
CA ILE A 138 20.56 -15.11 -13.70
C ILE A 138 20.25 -16.23 -14.69
N ASP A 139 19.72 -15.90 -15.88
CA ASP A 139 19.45 -16.88 -16.95
C ASP A 139 20.72 -17.60 -17.45
N SER A 140 21.91 -17.05 -17.20
CA SER A 140 23.20 -17.69 -17.55
C SER A 140 23.78 -18.57 -16.44
N LEU A 141 23.24 -18.48 -15.22
CA LEU A 141 23.74 -19.24 -14.08
C LEU A 141 23.21 -20.68 -14.11
N PRO A 142 24.00 -21.65 -13.65
CA PRO A 142 23.58 -23.04 -13.63
C PRO A 142 22.49 -23.26 -12.57
N ASN A 143 21.53 -24.13 -12.87
CA ASN A 143 20.41 -24.44 -11.97
C ASN A 143 20.86 -24.92 -10.59
N ILE A 144 22.04 -25.55 -10.47
CA ILE A 144 22.61 -26.02 -9.20
C ILE A 144 22.83 -24.90 -8.17
N ASP A 145 22.90 -23.64 -8.60
CA ASP A 145 23.05 -22.49 -7.71
C ASP A 145 21.71 -22.05 -7.09
N PHE A 146 20.59 -22.64 -7.52
CA PHE A 146 19.24 -22.28 -7.10
C PHE A 146 18.47 -23.45 -6.47
N ALA A 147 17.61 -23.14 -5.51
CA ALA A 147 16.62 -24.07 -5.00
C ALA A 147 15.44 -24.20 -5.97
N ILE A 148 15.45 -25.20 -6.85
CA ILE A 148 14.40 -25.41 -7.87
C ILE A 148 13.56 -26.65 -7.56
N PRO A 149 12.31 -26.49 -7.07
CA PRO A 149 11.45 -27.63 -6.75
C PRO A 149 11.06 -28.46 -7.98
N GLU A 150 10.71 -29.73 -7.74
CA GLU A 150 10.19 -30.64 -8.76
C GLU A 150 8.79 -30.25 -9.28
N ARG A 151 8.10 -29.32 -8.60
CA ARG A 151 6.80 -28.79 -9.03
C ARG A 151 6.92 -27.51 -9.87
N THR A 152 8.14 -27.10 -10.21
CA THR A 152 8.38 -25.92 -11.06
C THR A 152 7.70 -26.09 -12.41
N MET A 153 7.02 -25.05 -12.88
CA MET A 153 6.26 -25.11 -14.15
C MET A 153 7.17 -25.18 -15.38
N ASP A 154 8.38 -24.62 -15.31
CA ASP A 154 9.39 -24.78 -16.35
C ASP A 154 9.93 -26.22 -16.37
N MET A 155 9.56 -26.97 -17.41
CA MET A 155 9.93 -28.36 -17.60
C MET A 155 11.45 -28.57 -17.73
N LYS A 156 12.20 -27.56 -18.21
CA LYS A 156 13.65 -27.68 -18.42
C LYS A 156 14.43 -27.47 -17.12
N ALA A 157 13.92 -26.66 -16.21
CA ALA A 157 14.56 -26.36 -14.93
C ALA A 157 14.08 -27.26 -13.77
N ARG A 158 12.90 -27.87 -13.91
CA ARG A 158 12.25 -28.71 -12.89
C ARG A 158 13.20 -29.74 -12.25
N GLY A 159 13.38 -29.65 -10.93
CA GLY A 159 14.15 -30.62 -10.15
C GLY A 159 15.65 -30.65 -10.45
N THR A 160 16.16 -29.71 -11.25
CA THR A 160 17.60 -29.63 -11.59
C THR A 160 18.39 -28.69 -10.67
N GLY A 161 17.73 -28.18 -9.63
CA GLY A 161 18.30 -27.26 -8.66
C GLY A 161 19.32 -27.89 -7.71
N ALA A 162 19.86 -27.05 -6.82
CA ALA A 162 20.65 -27.47 -5.67
C ALA A 162 19.95 -28.62 -4.92
N LYS A 163 20.72 -29.65 -4.54
CA LYS A 163 20.25 -30.59 -3.52
C LYS A 163 20.18 -29.84 -2.20
N LEU A 164 18.96 -29.45 -1.81
CA LEU A 164 18.71 -28.92 -0.49
C LEU A 164 19.02 -30.01 0.54
N ASN A 165 19.72 -29.63 1.61
CA ASN A 165 19.88 -30.53 2.73
C ASN A 165 18.48 -31.00 3.20
N PRO A 166 18.32 -32.28 3.53
CA PRO A 166 17.06 -32.78 4.06
C PRO A 166 16.67 -31.89 5.24
N VAL A 167 15.42 -31.44 5.20
CA VAL A 167 14.85 -30.60 6.25
C VAL A 167 15.03 -31.35 7.57
N ASN A 168 15.55 -30.68 8.60
CA ASN A 168 15.63 -31.27 9.92
C ASN A 168 14.20 -31.42 10.46
N GLU A 169 13.60 -32.60 10.25
CA GLU A 169 12.22 -32.90 10.65
C GLU A 169 12.01 -32.71 12.16
N GLU A 170 13.04 -32.94 12.98
CA GLU A 170 13.00 -32.73 14.42
C GLU A 170 12.81 -31.25 14.80
N ALA A 171 13.19 -30.32 13.91
CA ALA A 171 13.02 -28.89 14.11
C ALA A 171 11.67 -28.36 13.59
N ILE A 172 10.86 -29.19 12.94
CA ILE A 172 9.52 -28.82 12.48
C ILE A 172 8.50 -29.36 13.46
N PRO A 173 7.79 -28.49 14.21
CA PRO A 173 6.66 -28.92 15.02
C PRO A 173 5.60 -29.53 14.12
N HIS A 174 5.41 -30.85 14.19
CA HIS A 174 4.28 -31.50 13.56
C HIS A 174 3.01 -30.99 14.24
N PHE A 175 2.11 -30.36 13.48
CA PHE A 175 0.74 -30.21 13.94
C PHE A 175 0.22 -31.62 14.22
N GLY A 176 -0.26 -31.88 15.43
CA GLY A 176 -0.81 -33.19 15.82
C GLY A 176 -1.95 -33.64 14.90
N ALA A 177 -2.58 -34.78 15.19
CA ALA A 177 -3.57 -35.44 14.32
C ALA A 177 -4.84 -34.63 13.93
N GLY A 178 -4.89 -33.33 14.23
CA GLY A 178 -6.06 -32.48 14.07
C GLY A 178 -7.16 -32.87 15.05
N SER A 179 -8.18 -32.03 15.15
CA SER A 179 -9.43 -32.42 15.80
C SER A 179 -10.20 -33.36 14.85
N VAL A 180 -10.37 -34.61 15.26
CA VAL A 180 -11.30 -35.52 14.57
C VAL A 180 -12.72 -34.97 14.80
N PHE A 181 -13.46 -34.73 13.71
CA PHE A 181 -14.86 -34.35 13.80
C PHE A 181 -15.68 -35.55 14.29
N HIS A 182 -16.25 -35.45 15.50
CA HIS A 182 -17.10 -36.48 16.10
C HIS A 182 -18.61 -36.20 15.89
N GLY A 183 -18.95 -35.22 15.06
CA GLY A 183 -20.35 -34.87 14.78
C GLY A 183 -20.99 -35.80 13.74
N ASP A 184 -22.31 -35.82 13.71
CA ASP A 184 -23.06 -36.61 12.74
C ASP A 184 -22.86 -36.06 11.31
N VAL A 185 -22.47 -36.95 10.39
CA VAL A 185 -22.39 -36.62 8.97
C VAL A 185 -23.82 -36.45 8.45
N ILE A 186 -24.24 -35.21 8.20
CA ILE A 186 -25.54 -34.92 7.62
C ILE A 186 -25.64 -35.60 6.25
N LYS A 187 -26.47 -36.65 6.16
CA LYS A 187 -26.78 -37.30 4.88
C LYS A 187 -27.49 -36.30 3.98
N ARG A 188 -26.84 -35.90 2.89
CA ARG A 188 -27.48 -35.09 1.84
C ARG A 188 -28.68 -35.87 1.28
N ALA A 189 -29.82 -35.20 1.17
CA ALA A 189 -31.04 -35.77 0.61
C ALA A 189 -30.77 -36.31 -0.80
N GLN A 190 -31.19 -37.56 -1.05
CA GLN A 190 -31.14 -38.14 -2.39
C GLN A 190 -32.18 -37.44 -3.29
N PRO A 191 -31.83 -37.09 -4.53
CA PRO A 191 -32.80 -36.52 -5.46
C PRO A 191 -33.84 -37.58 -5.82
N GLN A 192 -35.12 -37.27 -5.56
CA GLN A 192 -36.24 -38.05 -6.08
C GLN A 192 -36.17 -38.06 -7.61
N ARG A 193 -35.87 -39.22 -8.19
CA ARG A 193 -36.10 -39.48 -9.61
C ARG A 193 -37.58 -39.83 -9.78
N ALA A 194 -38.22 -39.16 -10.74
CA ALA A 194 -39.54 -39.49 -11.27
C ALA A 194 -39.53 -40.85 -11.99
#